data_AF-A0A1X7EHU0-F1
#
_entry.id   AF-A0A1X7EHU0-F1
#
_cell.length_a   1.000
_cell.length_b   1.000
_cell.length_c   1.000
_cell.angle_alpha   90.00
_cell.angle_beta   90.00
_cell.angle_gamma   90.00
#
_symmetry.space_group_name_H-M   'P 1'
#
loop_
_entity.id
_entity.type
_entity.pdbx_description
1 polymer ?
#
loop_
_entity_poly.entity_id
_entity_poly.type
_entity_poly.pdbx_seq_one_letter_code
_entity_poly.pdbx_strand_id
1 'polypeptide(L)'
;MSAPELQSGRAAGRRSAIRAVVALAVFAAILVAVYVARPDDFVLYIKAFHVIAVISWMAGLLYMPRLFIYHSDAEPGSAQSETFKMMEQRLLKIIMNPAMMITWALGLFLAWDVYEFQGGWLHAKIGLVVLLTMVHVLFSRAVRNFAADGPRKSPRYWRMMNEIPTLLMIGIVILVIVKPF
;
A
#
# COMPACT_ATOMS: atom_id res chain seq x y z
N MET A 1 13.42 0.22 -38.65
CA MET A 1 13.30 -0.48 -37.36
C MET A 1 13.85 0.43 -36.26
N SER A 2 12.98 1.10 -35.51
CA SER A 2 13.37 1.90 -34.34
C SER A 2 13.76 0.96 -33.20
N ALA A 3 14.95 1.11 -32.65
CA ALA A 3 15.43 0.32 -31.51
C ALA A 3 14.42 0.42 -30.33
N PRO A 4 14.17 -0.67 -29.58
CA PRO A 4 13.36 -0.61 -28.38
C PRO A 4 14.05 0.29 -27.37
N GLU A 5 13.36 1.36 -26.96
CA GLU A 5 13.84 2.32 -25.98
C GLU A 5 14.03 1.58 -24.64
N LEU A 6 15.28 1.24 -24.29
CA LEU A 6 15.60 0.57 -23.03
C LEU A 6 15.25 1.49 -21.85
N GLN A 7 14.10 1.26 -21.22
CA GLN A 7 13.59 2.03 -20.08
C GLN A 7 14.41 1.91 -18.78
N SER A 8 15.56 1.24 -18.78
CA SER A 8 16.33 0.88 -17.57
C SER A 8 17.65 1.65 -17.35
N GLY A 9 17.70 2.93 -17.74
CA GLY A 9 18.85 3.81 -17.43
C GLY A 9 18.73 4.57 -16.10
N ARG A 10 19.86 5.00 -15.49
CA ARG A 10 19.91 5.89 -14.30
C ARG A 10 18.98 7.13 -14.41
N ALA A 11 18.76 7.62 -15.63
CA ALA A 11 17.84 8.71 -15.93
C ALA A 11 16.35 8.36 -15.71
N ALA A 12 15.95 7.11 -15.87
CA ALA A 12 14.60 6.62 -15.56
C ALA A 12 14.36 6.56 -14.04
N GLY A 13 15.36 6.10 -13.28
CA GLY A 13 15.35 6.11 -11.81
C GLY A 13 15.20 7.52 -11.24
N ARG A 14 15.98 8.49 -11.75
CA ARG A 14 15.87 9.91 -11.34
C ARG A 14 14.49 10.50 -11.63
N ARG A 15 13.90 10.19 -12.80
CA ARG A 15 12.55 10.65 -13.17
C ARG A 15 11.48 10.08 -12.24
N SER A 16 11.59 8.81 -11.83
CA SER A 16 10.66 8.19 -10.87
C SER A 16 10.74 8.85 -9.49
N ALA A 17 11.95 9.09 -8.98
CA ALA A 17 12.15 9.77 -7.71
C ALA A 17 11.59 11.21 -7.72
N ILE A 18 11.84 11.97 -8.80
CA ILE A 18 11.28 13.32 -8.96
C ILE A 18 9.75 13.28 -8.92
N ARG A 19 9.10 12.34 -9.62
CA ARG A 19 7.64 12.21 -9.61
C ARG A 19 7.09 11.92 -8.21
N ALA A 20 7.77 11.05 -7.45
CA ALA A 20 7.38 10.76 -6.07
C ALA A 20 7.52 12.00 -5.17
N VAL A 21 8.63 12.74 -5.28
CA VAL A 21 8.86 13.98 -4.52
C VAL A 21 7.82 15.04 -4.88
N VAL A 22 7.53 15.22 -6.17
CA VAL A 22 6.49 16.16 -6.63
C VAL A 22 5.12 15.75 -6.10
N ALA A 23 4.77 14.47 -6.14
CA ALA A 23 3.50 14.00 -5.58
C ALA A 23 3.38 14.26 -4.08
N LEU A 24 4.45 14.02 -3.30
CA LEU A 24 4.49 14.32 -1.87
C LEU A 24 4.41 15.83 -1.60
N ALA A 25 5.12 16.65 -2.37
CA ALA A 25 5.09 18.10 -2.25
C ALA A 25 3.69 18.66 -2.58
N VAL A 26 3.04 18.15 -3.63
CA VAL A 26 1.66 18.50 -3.99
C VAL A 26 0.70 18.10 -2.88
N PHE A 27 0.84 16.89 -2.33
CA PHE A 27 0.01 16.44 -1.22
C PHE A 27 0.18 17.32 0.01
N ALA A 28 1.42 17.66 0.38
CA ALA A 28 1.70 18.58 1.48
C ALA A 28 1.13 19.99 1.22
N ALA A 29 1.28 20.51 0.00
CA ALA A 29 0.71 21.79 -0.38
C ALA A 29 -0.82 21.80 -0.30
N ILE A 30 -1.49 20.70 -0.67
CA ILE A 30 -2.94 20.54 -0.50
C ILE A 30 -3.31 20.57 0.98
N LEU A 31 -2.57 19.86 1.85
CA LEU A 31 -2.84 19.89 3.29
C LEU A 31 -2.67 21.30 3.87
N VAL A 32 -1.61 22.02 3.49
CA VAL A 32 -1.38 23.40 3.94
C VAL A 32 -2.49 24.33 3.41
N ALA A 33 -2.86 24.20 2.14
CA ALA A 33 -3.93 25.00 1.55
C ALA A 33 -5.28 24.76 2.26
N VAL A 34 -5.61 23.50 2.57
CA VAL A 34 -6.82 23.16 3.34
C VAL A 34 -6.74 23.72 4.75
N TYR A 35 -5.59 23.59 5.42
CA TYR A 35 -5.40 24.13 6.78
C TYR A 35 -5.60 25.65 6.83
N VAL A 36 -5.04 26.39 5.85
CA VAL A 36 -5.16 27.85 5.79
C VAL A 36 -6.56 28.29 5.36
N ALA A 37 -7.18 27.60 4.40
CA ALA A 37 -8.46 28.00 3.85
C ALA A 37 -9.65 27.55 4.72
N ARG A 38 -9.52 26.42 5.42
CA ARG A 38 -10.60 25.73 6.16
C ARG A 38 -10.05 25.09 7.46
N PRO A 39 -9.61 25.90 8.43
CA PRO A 39 -9.05 25.37 9.67
C PRO A 39 -10.06 24.53 10.46
N ASP A 40 -11.32 24.95 10.52
CA ASP A 40 -12.37 24.25 11.30
C ASP A 40 -12.70 22.85 10.74
N ASP A 41 -12.61 22.67 9.42
CA ASP A 41 -12.90 21.40 8.74
C ASP A 41 -11.65 20.51 8.56
N PHE A 42 -10.46 20.98 8.95
CA PHE A 42 -9.19 20.34 8.61
C PHE A 42 -9.14 18.85 9.00
N VAL A 43 -9.63 18.52 10.19
CA VAL A 43 -9.69 17.13 10.69
C VAL A 43 -10.57 16.24 9.81
N LEU A 44 -11.66 16.76 9.25
CA LEU A 44 -12.53 16.00 8.33
C LEU A 44 -11.81 15.67 7.03
N TYR A 45 -11.04 16.62 6.49
CA TYR A 45 -10.19 16.39 5.32
C TYR A 45 -9.07 15.37 5.61
N ILE A 46 -8.44 15.43 6.79
CA ILE A 46 -7.46 14.43 7.20
C ILE A 46 -8.09 13.03 7.28
N LYS A 47 -9.29 12.91 7.86
CA LYS A 47 -10.04 11.64 7.87
C LYS A 47 -10.34 11.16 6.45
N ALA A 48 -10.76 12.04 5.55
CA ALA A 48 -11.03 11.69 4.16
C ALA A 48 -9.77 11.19 3.43
N PHE A 49 -8.65 11.92 3.54
CA PHE A 49 -7.38 11.51 2.94
C PHE A 49 -6.84 10.20 3.55
N HIS A 50 -7.01 9.98 4.85
CA HIS A 50 -6.67 8.71 5.49
C HIS A 50 -7.48 7.55 4.90
N VAL A 51 -8.79 7.70 4.74
CA VAL A 51 -9.64 6.66 4.14
C VAL A 51 -9.27 6.39 2.68
N ILE A 52 -9.01 7.43 1.89
CA ILE A 52 -8.54 7.28 0.49
C ILE A 52 -7.23 6.49 0.43
N ALA A 53 -6.28 6.80 1.32
CA ALA A 53 -5.01 6.08 1.42
C ALA A 53 -5.22 4.61 1.82
N VAL A 54 -6.10 4.33 2.79
CA VAL A 54 -6.45 2.96 3.19
C VAL A 54 -7.03 2.17 2.02
N ILE A 55 -7.99 2.75 1.28
CA ILE A 55 -8.60 2.10 0.11
C ILE A 55 -7.54 1.77 -0.95
N SER A 56 -6.67 2.74 -1.24
CA SER A 56 -5.58 2.57 -2.22
C SER A 56 -4.60 1.47 -1.80
N TRP A 57 -4.28 1.40 -0.50
CA TRP A 57 -3.41 0.36 0.05
C TRP A 57 -4.08 -1.02 0.02
N MET A 58 -5.36 -1.11 0.41
CA MET A 58 -6.15 -2.34 0.42
C MET A 58 -6.35 -2.90 -0.99
N ALA A 59 -6.58 -2.05 -1.99
CA ALA A 59 -6.69 -2.49 -3.38
C ALA A 59 -5.43 -3.26 -3.82
N GLY A 60 -4.25 -2.76 -3.46
CA GLY A 60 -3.00 -3.46 -3.75
C GLY A 60 -2.82 -4.74 -2.94
N LEU A 61 -3.16 -4.73 -1.65
CA LEU A 61 -3.05 -5.91 -0.78
C LEU A 61 -3.96 -7.07 -1.24
N LEU A 62 -5.17 -6.77 -1.70
CA LEU A 62 -6.12 -7.78 -2.19
C LEU A 62 -5.81 -8.27 -3.61
N TYR A 63 -5.17 -7.42 -4.43
CA TYR A 63 -4.83 -7.77 -5.81
C TYR A 63 -3.50 -8.52 -5.93
N MET A 64 -2.52 -8.20 -5.09
CA MET A 64 -1.16 -8.73 -5.17
C MET A 64 -1.07 -10.28 -5.08
N PRO A 65 -1.80 -10.97 -4.18
CA PRO A 65 -1.82 -12.44 -4.15
C PRO A 65 -2.27 -13.07 -5.46
N ARG A 66 -3.20 -12.42 -6.19
CA ARG A 66 -3.67 -12.91 -7.49
C ARG A 66 -2.56 -12.85 -8.53
N LEU A 67 -1.78 -11.77 -8.55
CA LEU A 67 -0.60 -11.68 -9.42
C LEU A 67 0.40 -12.79 -9.10
N PHE A 68 0.67 -13.05 -7.81
CA PHE A 68 1.59 -14.11 -7.42
C PHE A 68 1.13 -15.52 -7.83
N ILE A 69 -0.18 -15.79 -7.82
CA ILE A 69 -0.72 -17.06 -8.32
C ILE A 69 -0.35 -17.24 -9.80
N TYR A 70 -0.68 -16.26 -10.63
CA TYR A 70 -0.41 -16.35 -12.08
C TYR A 70 1.09 -16.31 -12.40
N HIS A 71 1.87 -15.55 -11.63
CA HIS A 71 3.32 -15.50 -11.80
C HIS A 71 3.98 -16.82 -11.37
N SER A 72 3.49 -17.48 -10.31
CA SER A 72 3.98 -18.80 -9.93
C SER A 72 3.85 -19.83 -11.06
N ASP A 73 2.80 -19.73 -11.88
CA ASP A 73 2.53 -20.64 -13.00
C ASP A 73 3.32 -20.29 -14.29
N ALA A 74 3.84 -19.07 -14.42
CA ALA A 74 4.59 -18.62 -15.59
C ALA A 74 6.05 -19.11 -15.56
N GLU A 75 6.59 -19.62 -16.66
CA GLU A 75 8.00 -20.07 -16.70
C GLU A 75 8.98 -18.90 -16.42
N PRO A 76 10.00 -19.08 -15.55
CA PRO A 76 11.02 -18.06 -15.32
C PRO A 76 11.66 -17.56 -16.62
N GLY A 77 11.86 -16.24 -16.74
CA GLY A 77 12.40 -15.62 -17.96
C GLY A 77 11.45 -15.55 -19.16
N SER A 78 10.25 -16.13 -19.09
CA SER A 78 9.24 -15.96 -20.14
C SER A 78 8.76 -14.50 -20.22
N ALA A 79 8.22 -14.10 -21.37
CA ALA A 79 7.62 -12.77 -21.55
C ALA A 79 6.51 -12.48 -20.52
N GLN A 80 5.77 -13.53 -20.12
CA GLN A 80 4.74 -13.43 -19.09
C GLN A 80 5.34 -13.17 -17.70
N SER A 81 6.41 -13.90 -17.33
CA SER A 81 7.15 -13.68 -16.08
C SER A 81 7.70 -12.26 -15.98
N GLU A 82 8.34 -11.75 -17.04
CA GLU A 82 8.87 -10.37 -17.05
C GLU A 82 7.77 -9.31 -16.93
N THR A 83 6.61 -9.57 -17.55
CA THR A 83 5.44 -8.70 -17.41
C THR A 83 4.93 -8.68 -15.96
N PHE A 84 4.83 -9.84 -15.30
CA PHE A 84 4.42 -9.90 -13.89
C PHE A 84 5.42 -9.22 -12.96
N LYS A 85 6.73 -9.43 -13.14
CA LYS A 85 7.76 -8.71 -12.38
C LYS A 85 7.57 -7.19 -12.47
N MET A 86 7.29 -6.67 -13.67
CA MET A 86 7.02 -5.24 -13.86
C MET A 86 5.75 -4.79 -13.14
N MET A 87 4.64 -5.53 -13.30
CA MET A 87 3.35 -5.19 -12.70
C MET A 87 3.42 -5.18 -11.17
N GLU A 88 4.00 -6.24 -10.58
CA GLU A 88 4.16 -6.39 -9.13
C GLU A 88 5.04 -5.30 -8.53
N GLN A 89 6.18 -5.00 -9.16
CA GLN A 89 7.08 -3.94 -8.70
C GLN A 89 6.43 -2.56 -8.78
N ARG A 90 5.71 -2.27 -9.86
CA ARG A 90 5.00 -0.99 -10.02
C ARG A 90 3.88 -0.86 -9.00
N LEU A 91 3.06 -1.89 -8.83
CA LEU A 91 1.98 -1.90 -7.83
C LEU A 91 2.52 -1.68 -6.42
N LEU A 92 3.60 -2.39 -6.05
CA LEU A 92 4.23 -2.24 -4.75
C LEU A 92 4.80 -0.83 -4.53
N LYS A 93 5.66 -0.38 -5.45
CA LYS A 93 6.44 0.87 -5.26
C LYS A 93 5.63 2.13 -5.48
N ILE A 94 4.70 2.12 -6.44
CA ILE A 94 3.98 3.32 -6.88
C ILE A 94 2.66 3.48 -6.12
N ILE A 95 2.00 2.38 -5.75
CA ILE A 95 0.67 2.43 -5.12
C ILE A 95 0.75 2.01 -3.65
N MET A 96 1.19 0.78 -3.37
CA MET A 96 1.03 0.21 -2.03
C MET A 96 1.93 0.89 -0.99
N ASN A 97 3.22 1.08 -1.28
CA ASN A 97 4.15 1.72 -0.36
C ASN A 97 3.72 3.15 0.03
N PRO A 98 3.46 4.08 -0.91
CA PRO A 98 3.03 5.43 -0.55
C PRO A 98 1.67 5.43 0.14
N ALA A 99 0.71 4.62 -0.30
CA ALA A 99 -0.59 4.53 0.35
C ALA A 99 -0.48 4.02 1.80
N MET A 100 0.38 3.04 2.07
CA MET A 100 0.68 2.56 3.42
C MET A 100 1.30 3.67 4.28
N MET A 101 2.30 4.38 3.77
CA MET A 101 2.98 5.46 4.51
C MET A 101 2.00 6.58 4.86
N ILE A 102 1.17 7.02 3.91
CA ILE A 102 0.14 8.05 4.14
C ILE A 102 -0.91 7.54 5.14
N THR A 103 -1.34 6.29 5.01
CA THR A 103 -2.28 5.66 5.96
C THR A 103 -1.74 5.72 7.39
N TRP A 104 -0.48 5.36 7.60
CA TRP A 104 0.16 5.42 8.92
C TRP A 104 0.33 6.84 9.43
N ALA A 105 0.84 7.76 8.60
CA ALA A 105 1.05 9.15 8.98
C ALA A 105 -0.25 9.84 9.43
N LEU A 106 -1.29 9.76 8.59
CA LEU A 106 -2.58 10.37 8.90
C LEU A 106 -3.33 9.62 10.00
N GLY A 107 -3.18 8.29 10.07
CA GLY A 107 -3.81 7.47 11.10
C GLY A 107 -3.26 7.76 12.50
N LEU A 108 -1.94 7.92 12.62
CA LEU A 108 -1.29 8.29 13.88
C LEU A 108 -1.60 9.74 14.25
N PHE A 109 -1.67 10.65 13.28
CA PHE A 109 -2.13 12.02 13.52
C PHE A 109 -3.54 12.02 14.11
N LEU A 110 -4.48 11.29 13.52
CA LEU A 110 -5.85 11.18 14.04
C LEU A 110 -5.90 10.51 15.42
N ALA A 111 -5.07 9.50 15.66
CA ALA A 111 -4.99 8.84 16.96
C ALA A 111 -4.49 9.81 18.06
N TRP A 112 -3.56 10.71 17.72
CA TRP A 112 -3.05 11.73 18.64
C TRP A 112 -4.05 12.88 18.84
N ASP A 113 -4.47 13.53 17.75
CA ASP A 113 -5.19 14.81 17.76
C ASP A 113 -6.68 14.65 18.10
N VAL A 114 -7.32 13.56 17.64
CA VAL A 114 -8.77 13.37 17.78
C VAL A 114 -9.12 12.41 18.91
N TYR A 115 -8.30 11.37 19.10
CA TYR A 115 -8.61 10.29 20.04
C TYR A 115 -7.67 10.23 21.25
N GLU A 116 -6.59 11.01 21.27
CA GLU A 116 -5.60 11.05 22.35
C GLU A 116 -5.08 9.66 22.77
N PHE A 117 -5.04 8.71 21.83
CA PHE A 117 -4.76 7.29 22.07
C PHE A 117 -5.66 6.62 23.12
N GLN A 118 -6.87 7.13 23.33
CA GLN A 118 -7.85 6.58 24.27
C GLN A 118 -8.78 5.54 23.62
N GLY A 119 -9.29 4.63 24.47
CA GLY A 119 -10.22 3.57 24.08
C GLY A 119 -9.51 2.30 23.62
N GLY A 120 -9.93 1.14 24.14
CA GLY A 120 -9.28 -0.12 23.80
C GLY A 120 -9.47 -0.49 22.32
N TRP A 121 -10.58 -0.07 21.70
CA TRP A 121 -10.85 -0.28 20.27
C TRP A 121 -9.73 0.30 19.38
N LEU A 122 -9.13 1.42 19.80
CA LEU A 122 -8.10 2.11 19.03
C LEU A 122 -6.78 1.33 19.08
N HIS A 123 -6.38 0.84 20.26
CA HIS A 123 -5.20 -0.02 20.40
C HIS A 123 -5.37 -1.34 19.66
N ALA A 124 -6.54 -1.98 19.78
CA ALA A 124 -6.87 -3.19 19.03
C ALA A 124 -6.78 -2.95 17.51
N LYS A 125 -7.34 -1.82 17.03
CA LYS A 125 -7.28 -1.43 15.62
C LYS A 125 -5.83 -1.24 15.16
N ILE A 126 -5.01 -0.51 15.92
CA ILE A 126 -3.60 -0.31 15.61
C ILE A 126 -2.88 -1.66 15.54
N GLY A 127 -3.14 -2.57 16.48
CA GLY A 127 -2.62 -3.93 16.44
C GLY A 127 -2.94 -4.66 15.14
N LEU A 128 -4.20 -4.59 14.66
CA LEU A 128 -4.58 -5.18 13.37
C LEU A 128 -3.89 -4.49 12.18
N VAL A 129 -3.70 -3.17 12.21
CA VAL A 129 -2.98 -2.43 11.17
C VAL A 129 -1.49 -2.80 11.15
N VAL A 130 -0.88 -3.07 12.30
CA VAL A 130 0.49 -3.63 12.38
C VAL A 130 0.54 -5.01 11.72
N LEU A 131 -0.39 -5.91 12.02
CA LEU A 131 -0.46 -7.22 11.36
C LEU A 131 -0.64 -7.08 9.84
N LEU A 132 -1.49 -6.14 9.39
CA LEU A 132 -1.68 -5.84 7.98
C LEU A 132 -0.38 -5.34 7.32
N THR A 133 0.40 -4.55 8.06
CA THR A 133 1.74 -4.08 7.63
C THR A 133 2.71 -5.26 7.53
N MET A 134 2.66 -6.23 8.44
CA MET A 134 3.46 -7.46 8.31
C MET A 134 3.12 -8.22 7.03
N VAL A 135 1.83 -8.35 6.69
CA VAL A 135 1.38 -8.97 5.42
C VAL A 135 1.91 -8.20 4.22
N HIS A 136 1.83 -6.87 4.23
CA HIS A 136 2.44 -6.02 3.19
C HIS A 136 3.94 -6.30 3.03
N VAL A 137 4.69 -6.40 4.12
CA VAL A 137 6.13 -6.70 4.10
C VAL A 137 6.41 -8.10 3.55
N LEU A 138 5.57 -9.10 3.86
CA LEU A 138 5.66 -10.43 3.27
C LEU A 138 5.47 -10.39 1.75
N PHE A 139 4.50 -9.62 1.26
CA PHE A 139 4.32 -9.43 -0.19
C PHE A 139 5.49 -8.69 -0.81
N SER A 140 6.02 -7.66 -0.16
CA SER A 140 7.23 -6.96 -0.59
C SER A 140 8.44 -7.89 -0.73
N ARG A 141 8.60 -8.86 0.18
CA ARG A 141 9.62 -9.92 0.08
C ARG A 141 9.34 -10.85 -1.10
N ALA A 142 8.09 -11.24 -1.31
CA ALA A 142 7.69 -12.07 -2.43
C ALA A 142 8.01 -11.42 -3.78
N VAL A 143 7.66 -10.14 -3.96
CA VAL A 143 8.01 -9.35 -5.17
C VAL A 143 9.52 -9.38 -5.44
N ARG A 144 10.35 -9.24 -4.39
CA ARG A 144 11.81 -9.32 -4.53
C ARG A 144 12.28 -10.72 -4.96
N ASN A 145 11.70 -11.77 -4.39
CA ASN A 145 12.04 -13.14 -4.74
C ASN A 145 11.64 -13.46 -6.18
N PHE A 146 10.42 -13.08 -6.58
CA PHE A 146 9.94 -13.23 -7.96
C PHE A 146 10.81 -12.46 -8.95
N ALA A 147 11.22 -11.22 -8.61
CA ALA A 147 12.11 -10.42 -9.46
C ALA A 147 13.49 -11.05 -9.68
N ALA A 148 13.99 -11.83 -8.70
CA ALA A 148 15.27 -12.53 -8.76
C ALA A 148 15.15 -13.98 -9.26
N ASP A 149 13.98 -14.39 -9.78
CA ASP A 149 13.68 -15.78 -10.17
C ASP A 149 13.98 -16.80 -9.05
N GLY A 150 13.81 -16.38 -7.79
CA GLY A 150 14.06 -17.19 -6.62
C GLY A 150 12.96 -18.20 -6.31
N PRO A 151 13.07 -18.94 -5.18
CA PRO A 151 12.12 -19.98 -4.81
C PRO A 151 10.67 -19.47 -4.73
N ARG A 152 9.77 -20.13 -5.44
CA ARG A 152 8.36 -19.75 -5.54
C ARG A 152 7.51 -20.53 -4.55
N LYS A 153 6.53 -19.85 -3.95
CA LYS A 153 5.49 -20.51 -3.13
C LYS A 153 4.38 -21.05 -4.05
N SER A 154 3.70 -22.09 -3.57
CA SER A 154 2.64 -22.74 -4.34
C SER A 154 1.43 -21.82 -4.53
N PRO A 155 0.65 -21.98 -5.62
CA PRO A 155 -0.61 -21.25 -5.82
C PRO A 155 -1.58 -21.38 -4.63
N ARG A 156 -1.62 -22.54 -3.96
CA ARG A 156 -2.44 -22.75 -2.76
C ARG A 156 -2.05 -21.82 -1.61
N TYR A 157 -0.76 -21.59 -1.41
CA TYR A 157 -0.27 -20.65 -0.39
C TYR A 157 -0.79 -19.23 -0.67
N TRP A 158 -0.69 -18.76 -1.91
CA TRP A 158 -1.13 -17.41 -2.28
C TRP A 158 -2.65 -17.22 -2.19
N ARG A 159 -3.45 -18.25 -2.48
CA ARG A 159 -4.90 -18.22 -2.23
C ARG A 159 -5.23 -18.05 -0.76
N MET A 160 -4.53 -18.75 0.13
CA MET A 160 -4.71 -18.57 1.57
C MET A 160 -4.29 -17.16 2.03
N MET A 161 -3.18 -16.65 1.49
CA MET A 161 -2.71 -15.30 1.79
C MET A 161 -3.66 -14.20 1.31
N ASN A 162 -4.55 -14.47 0.35
CA ASN A 162 -5.58 -13.54 -0.11
C ASN A 162 -6.64 -13.26 0.97
N GLU A 163 -6.93 -14.24 1.83
CA GLU A 163 -7.97 -14.08 2.86
C GLU A 163 -7.50 -13.24 4.05
N ILE A 164 -6.19 -13.21 4.32
CA ILE A 164 -5.64 -12.52 5.50
C ILE A 164 -5.90 -11.01 5.45
N PRO A 165 -5.56 -10.26 4.37
CA PRO A 165 -5.91 -8.84 4.28
C PRO A 165 -7.42 -8.58 4.42
N THR A 166 -8.26 -9.47 3.86
CA THR A 166 -9.73 -9.34 3.92
C THR A 166 -10.23 -9.43 5.36
N LEU A 167 -9.79 -10.44 6.11
CA LEU A 167 -10.20 -10.63 7.50
C LEU A 167 -9.70 -9.48 8.41
N LEU A 168 -8.46 -9.03 8.21
CA LEU A 168 -7.91 -7.89 8.93
C LEU A 168 -8.68 -6.60 8.62
N MET A 169 -9.02 -6.36 7.35
CA MET A 169 -9.83 -5.22 6.93
C MET A 169 -11.21 -5.21 7.62
N ILE A 170 -11.90 -6.36 7.65
CA ILE A 170 -13.20 -6.48 8.33
C ILE A 170 -13.06 -6.10 9.81
N GLY A 171 -12.07 -6.65 10.53
CA GLY A 171 -11.83 -6.31 11.93
C GLY A 171 -11.52 -4.82 12.14
N ILE A 172 -10.65 -4.24 11.31
CA ILE A 172 -10.28 -2.82 11.37
C ILE A 172 -11.50 -1.91 11.16
N VAL A 173 -12.36 -2.24 10.18
CA VAL A 173 -13.58 -1.47 9.88
C VAL A 173 -14.58 -1.58 11.03
N ILE A 174 -14.82 -2.78 11.56
CA ILE A 174 -15.73 -2.96 12.70
C ILE A 174 -15.24 -2.14 13.91
N LEU A 175 -13.95 -2.21 14.23
CA LEU A 175 -13.40 -1.48 15.38
C LEU A 175 -13.54 0.03 15.24
N VAL A 176 -13.29 0.60 14.05
CA VAL A 176 -13.38 2.06 13.86
C VAL A 176 -14.80 2.58 13.79
N ILE A 177 -15.77 1.76 13.36
CA ILE A 177 -17.18 2.15 13.24
C ILE A 177 -17.94 1.91 14.54
N VAL A 178 -17.82 0.70 15.11
CA VAL A 178 -18.60 0.29 16.30
C VAL A 178 -17.99 0.83 17.59
N LYS A 179 -16.65 0.91 17.67
CA LYS A 179 -15.90 1.37 18.85
C LYS A 179 -16.39 0.73 20.18
N PRO A 180 -16.35 -0.60 20.30
CA PRO A 180 -17.08 -1.32 21.35
C PRO A 180 -16.54 -1.18 22.79
N PHE A 181 -15.32 -0.67 23.00
CA PHE A 181 -14.67 -0.54 24.30
C PHE A 181 -13.48 0.43 24.27
#